data_AF-A0A374U364-F1
#
_entry.id   AF-A0A374U364-F1
#
_cell.length_a   1.000
_cell.length_b   1.000
_cell.length_c   1.000
_cell.angle_alpha   90.00
_cell.angle_beta   90.00
_cell.angle_gamma   90.00
#
_symmetry.space_group_name_H-M   'P 1'
#
loop_
_entity.id
_entity.type
_entity.pdbx_description
1 polymer ?
#
loop_
_entity_poly.entity_id
_entity_poly.type
_entity_poly.pdbx_seq_one_letter_code
_entity_poly.pdbx_strand_id
1 'polypeptide(L)'
;MEVAMEDVLTQLTRQFLPQMTAAEKSRALRSLKALIDAELFELAASEGAEDDPDRACPWCGSPHYVKRGRDGRGRQRFLCRGCARTFTDATMRIFSTTKLDRSARMRFAECHVDMLPLRESAEKCGVCLKTAFFMRHRLLEAMAKRMPAFRVEAGGGAELDECFFRERFKGNRSRSESGMPRKPRTRSQGTDGHEKICVLTGINDAGDIFYEIAGRGGLDEAAARELLADKLAVGAIISTDRAHVYRRVLPALGVGAHIASKREEHAINRVNSLHSQMRHFIGRFRGVSTRRLENYLAWFKWTWCFKVRRSADELAELIVRQAARGTYEKTWRQYKVTPYPFYEYWIKQAKWDSRARRAIYGVA
;
A
#
# COMPACT_ATOMS: atom_id res chain seq x y z
N MET A 1 21.07 -7.18 39.03
CA MET A 1 21.09 -5.90 38.31
C MET A 1 20.79 -6.04 36.81
N GLU A 2 20.54 -7.25 36.29
CA GLU A 2 20.12 -7.49 34.89
C GLU A 2 18.60 -7.53 34.68
N VAL A 3 17.81 -7.78 35.74
CA VAL A 3 16.35 -7.93 35.65
C VAL A 3 15.61 -6.58 35.44
N ALA A 4 16.26 -5.44 35.70
CA ALA A 4 15.64 -4.12 35.59
C ALA A 4 15.72 -3.49 34.18
N MET A 5 16.56 -4.02 33.27
CA MET A 5 16.74 -3.43 31.93
C MET A 5 15.81 -4.06 30.88
N GLU A 6 15.35 -5.29 31.12
CA GLU A 6 14.35 -5.98 30.29
C GLU A 6 12.94 -5.40 30.48
N ASP A 7 12.65 -4.87 31.68
CA ASP A 7 11.34 -4.31 32.00
C ASP A 7 11.14 -2.89 31.41
N VAL A 8 12.22 -2.13 31.21
CA VAL A 8 12.18 -0.79 30.56
C VAL A 8 11.96 -0.91 29.04
N LEU A 9 12.55 -1.91 28.39
CA LEU A 9 12.28 -2.22 26.98
C LEU A 9 10.84 -2.72 26.77
N THR A 10 10.33 -3.50 27.72
CA THR A 10 8.94 -4.01 27.70
C THR A 10 7.91 -2.92 28.04
N GLN A 11 8.26 -1.95 28.90
CA GLN A 11 7.43 -0.77 29.19
C GLN A 11 7.45 0.28 28.06
N LEU A 12 8.56 0.49 27.37
CA LEU A 12 8.62 1.41 26.21
C LEU A 12 7.83 0.89 24.99
N THR A 13 7.59 -0.43 24.90
CA THR A 13 6.67 -1.01 23.91
C THR A 13 5.18 -0.75 24.18
N ARG A 14 4.81 -0.18 25.34
CA ARG A 14 3.39 0.03 25.72
C ARG A 14 2.83 1.42 25.48
N GLN A 15 3.60 2.42 25.03
CA GLN A 15 3.11 3.81 25.04
C GLN A 15 2.56 4.40 23.73
N PHE A 16 2.37 3.65 22.64
CA PHE A 16 1.42 4.07 21.57
C PHE A 16 0.82 2.86 20.84
N LEU A 17 -0.08 2.17 21.55
CA LEU A 17 -1.17 1.37 20.99
C LEU A 17 -2.48 1.85 21.66
N PRO A 18 -3.53 2.05 20.86
CA PRO A 18 -4.35 0.91 20.47
C PRO A 18 -4.19 0.63 18.97
N GLN A 19 -3.06 0.00 18.62
CA GLN A 19 -3.01 -0.87 17.44
C GLN A 19 -3.73 -2.17 17.84
N MET A 20 -4.16 -2.94 16.85
CA MET A 20 -5.06 -4.08 16.98
C MET A 20 -5.02 -4.81 18.34
N THR A 21 -6.19 -5.07 18.93
CA THR A 21 -6.29 -5.88 20.17
C THR A 21 -5.63 -7.24 19.98
N ALA A 22 -5.25 -7.92 21.06
CA ALA A 22 -4.64 -9.25 20.96
C ALA A 22 -5.53 -10.22 20.14
N ALA A 23 -6.84 -10.14 20.32
CA ALA A 23 -7.81 -10.89 19.54
C ALA A 23 -7.78 -10.52 18.05
N GLU A 24 -7.75 -9.23 17.71
CA GLU A 24 -7.66 -8.75 16.32
C GLU A 24 -6.35 -9.20 15.64
N LYS A 25 -5.22 -9.13 16.35
CA LYS A 25 -3.94 -9.63 15.84
C LYS A 25 -3.98 -11.13 15.58
N SER A 26 -4.48 -11.90 16.53
CA SER A 26 -4.62 -13.36 16.38
C SER A 26 -5.55 -13.73 15.22
N ARG A 27 -6.62 -12.96 14.99
CA ARG A 27 -7.50 -13.13 13.82
C ARG A 27 -6.77 -12.85 12.51
N ALA A 28 -6.17 -11.66 12.37
CA ALA A 28 -5.44 -11.30 11.16
C ALA A 28 -4.30 -12.28 10.85
N LEU A 29 -3.62 -12.76 11.88
CA LEU A 29 -2.57 -13.76 11.73
C LEU A 29 -3.13 -15.11 11.27
N ARG A 30 -4.22 -15.60 11.86
CA ARG A 30 -4.88 -16.84 11.42
C ARG A 30 -5.28 -16.76 9.96
N SER A 31 -5.89 -15.66 9.54
CA SER A 31 -6.28 -15.46 8.14
C SER A 31 -5.06 -15.51 7.21
N LEU A 32 -3.98 -14.79 7.53
CA LEU A 32 -2.80 -14.77 6.67
C LEU A 32 -2.05 -16.12 6.63
N LYS A 33 -2.04 -16.88 7.73
CA LYS A 33 -1.49 -18.25 7.77
C LYS A 33 -2.33 -19.21 6.92
N ALA A 34 -3.66 -19.14 7.01
CA ALA A 34 -4.56 -19.95 6.19
C ALA A 34 -4.38 -19.68 4.68
N LEU A 35 -4.12 -18.42 4.30
CA LEU A 35 -3.80 -18.05 2.92
C LEU A 35 -2.50 -18.70 2.45
N ILE A 36 -1.45 -18.62 3.26
CA ILE A 36 -0.15 -19.24 2.94
C ILE A 36 -0.34 -20.75 2.72
N ASP A 37 -1.14 -21.40 3.55
CA ASP A 37 -1.44 -22.82 3.44
C ASP A 37 -2.30 -23.16 2.21
N ALA A 38 -3.30 -22.34 1.88
CA ALA A 38 -4.10 -22.51 0.68
C ALA A 38 -3.27 -22.36 -0.60
N GLU A 39 -2.44 -21.32 -0.71
CA GLU A 39 -1.56 -21.15 -1.88
C GLU A 39 -0.55 -22.29 -1.97
N LEU A 40 -0.03 -22.77 -0.83
CA LEU A 40 0.84 -23.93 -0.77
C LEU A 40 0.18 -25.19 -1.31
N PHE A 41 -1.05 -25.45 -0.89
CA PHE A 41 -1.83 -26.59 -1.32
C PHE A 41 -2.10 -26.51 -2.83
N GLU A 42 -2.54 -25.37 -3.36
CA GLU A 42 -2.75 -25.18 -4.81
C GLU A 42 -1.44 -25.33 -5.61
N LEU A 43 -0.32 -24.84 -5.08
CA LEU A 43 0.99 -24.99 -5.72
C LEU A 43 1.44 -26.45 -5.76
N ALA A 44 1.06 -27.26 -4.77
CA ALA A 44 1.30 -28.71 -4.78
C ALA A 44 0.33 -29.42 -5.72
N ALA A 45 -0.96 -29.05 -5.70
CA ALA A 45 -1.97 -29.64 -6.57
C ALA A 45 -1.75 -29.33 -8.07
N SER A 46 -1.17 -28.18 -8.40
CA SER A 46 -0.79 -27.84 -9.78
C SER A 46 0.44 -28.61 -10.30
N GLU A 47 1.15 -29.37 -9.45
CA GLU A 47 2.20 -30.28 -9.88
C GLU A 47 1.59 -31.51 -10.56
N GLY A 48 1.33 -31.38 -11.87
CA GLY A 48 0.74 -32.44 -12.69
C GLY A 48 -0.67 -32.15 -13.22
N ALA A 49 -1.28 -31.02 -12.84
CA ALA A 49 -2.56 -30.59 -13.36
C ALA A 49 -2.52 -30.27 -14.87
N GLU A 50 -3.61 -30.57 -15.57
CA GLU A 50 -3.80 -30.25 -16.99
C GLU A 50 -4.22 -28.77 -17.22
N ASP A 51 -4.42 -28.39 -18.49
CA ASP A 51 -4.69 -27.01 -18.89
C ASP A 51 -5.89 -26.40 -18.17
N ASP A 52 -5.71 -25.18 -17.66
CA ASP A 52 -6.80 -24.34 -17.17
C ASP A 52 -7.38 -23.57 -18.38
N PRO A 53 -8.66 -23.76 -18.73
CA PRO A 53 -9.27 -23.14 -19.91
C PRO A 53 -9.34 -21.60 -19.83
N ASP A 54 -9.33 -21.01 -18.62
CA ASP A 54 -9.39 -19.55 -18.42
C ASP A 54 -7.99 -18.92 -18.28
N ARG A 55 -6.93 -19.70 -18.54
CA ARG A 55 -5.56 -19.25 -18.36
C ARG A 55 -5.20 -18.16 -19.34
N ALA A 56 -4.67 -17.07 -18.82
CA ALA A 56 -4.05 -16.01 -19.60
C ALA A 56 -2.59 -15.85 -19.19
N CYS A 57 -1.79 -15.24 -20.07
CA CYS A 57 -0.42 -14.90 -19.74
C CYS A 57 -0.38 -13.92 -18.54
N PRO A 58 0.26 -14.27 -17.41
CA PRO A 58 0.29 -13.41 -16.22
C PRO A 58 1.11 -12.12 -16.40
N TRP A 59 1.82 -11.99 -17.53
CA TRP A 59 2.63 -10.82 -17.84
C TRP A 59 1.91 -9.78 -18.69
N CYS A 60 0.99 -10.21 -19.56
CA CYS A 60 0.38 -9.35 -20.59
C CYS A 60 -1.11 -9.60 -20.82
N GLY A 61 -1.73 -10.57 -20.12
CA GLY A 61 -3.15 -10.91 -20.27
C GLY A 61 -3.51 -11.64 -21.56
N SER A 62 -2.56 -11.91 -22.46
CA SER A 62 -2.86 -12.61 -23.71
C SER A 62 -3.33 -14.05 -23.46
N PRO A 63 -4.46 -14.50 -24.06
CA PRO A 63 -4.92 -15.89 -24.01
C PRO A 63 -4.11 -16.80 -24.96
N HIS A 64 -3.26 -16.23 -25.83
CA HIS A 64 -2.53 -17.00 -26.82
C HIS A 64 -1.18 -17.50 -26.27
N TYR A 65 -1.11 -18.78 -25.94
CA TYR A 65 0.10 -19.43 -25.47
C TYR A 65 0.23 -20.86 -25.99
N VAL A 66 1.44 -21.43 -25.88
CA VAL A 66 1.72 -22.82 -26.23
C VAL A 66 2.46 -23.52 -25.09
N LYS A 67 2.24 -24.83 -24.93
CA LYS A 67 3.01 -25.67 -23.99
C LYS A 67 4.48 -25.72 -24.41
N ARG A 68 5.39 -25.58 -23.44
CA ARG A 68 6.85 -25.56 -23.63
C ARG A 68 7.57 -26.45 -22.60
N GLY A 69 7.20 -27.73 -22.58
CA GLY A 69 7.76 -28.72 -21.65
C GLY A 69 7.37 -28.46 -20.19
N ARG A 70 8.09 -29.08 -19.25
CA ARG A 70 7.88 -28.94 -17.80
C ARG A 70 9.08 -28.29 -17.11
N ASP A 71 8.88 -27.71 -15.93
CA ASP A 71 9.97 -27.21 -15.10
C ASP A 71 10.62 -28.35 -14.27
N GLY A 72 11.69 -28.04 -13.54
CA GLY A 72 12.39 -29.03 -12.70
C GLY A 72 11.57 -29.55 -11.51
N ARG A 73 10.34 -29.04 -11.30
CA ARG A 73 9.37 -29.53 -10.32
C ARG A 73 8.16 -30.20 -11.00
N GLY A 74 8.25 -30.49 -12.29
CA GLY A 74 7.21 -31.19 -13.04
C GLY A 74 6.02 -30.32 -13.48
N ARG A 75 6.05 -29.00 -13.24
CA ARG A 75 4.95 -28.09 -13.61
C ARG A 75 4.97 -27.76 -15.09
N GLN A 76 3.81 -27.68 -15.71
CA GLN A 76 3.69 -27.31 -17.11
C GLN A 76 4.21 -25.88 -17.34
N ARG A 77 5.14 -25.74 -18.29
CA ARG A 77 5.62 -24.43 -18.76
C ARG A 77 4.85 -24.04 -20.00
N PHE A 78 4.58 -22.75 -20.12
CA PHE A 78 3.88 -22.13 -21.23
C PHE A 78 4.75 -21.04 -21.82
N LEU A 79 4.64 -20.80 -23.13
CA LEU A 79 5.23 -19.68 -23.84
C LEU A 79 4.10 -18.81 -24.39
N CYS A 80 4.01 -17.57 -23.89
CA CYS A 80 3.06 -16.60 -24.41
C CYS A 80 3.47 -16.14 -25.80
N ARG A 81 2.54 -16.11 -26.75
CA ARG A 81 2.76 -15.62 -28.12
C ARG A 81 2.70 -14.09 -28.21
N GLY A 82 1.98 -13.42 -27.31
CA GLY A 82 1.88 -11.95 -27.28
C GLY A 82 3.14 -11.26 -26.76
N CYS A 83 3.74 -11.76 -25.68
CA CYS A 83 4.92 -11.12 -25.05
C CYS A 83 6.20 -11.96 -25.08
N ALA A 84 6.18 -13.14 -25.71
CA ALA A 84 7.29 -14.08 -25.83
C ALA A 84 7.89 -14.58 -24.49
N ARG A 85 7.22 -14.34 -23.35
CA ARG A 85 7.69 -14.79 -22.03
C ARG A 85 7.16 -16.17 -21.69
N THR A 86 7.98 -16.92 -20.96
CA THR A 86 7.55 -18.18 -20.37
C THR A 86 6.88 -17.98 -19.01
N PHE A 87 5.90 -18.82 -18.70
CA PHE A 87 5.25 -18.85 -17.39
C PHE A 87 4.82 -20.27 -17.02
N THR A 88 4.38 -20.44 -15.79
CA THR A 88 3.83 -21.65 -15.16
C THR A 88 2.66 -21.23 -14.28
N ASP A 89 1.91 -22.17 -13.73
CA ASP A 89 0.87 -21.92 -12.70
C ASP A 89 1.38 -21.16 -11.48
N ALA A 90 2.65 -21.36 -11.17
CA ALA A 90 3.36 -20.68 -10.11
C ALA A 90 3.70 -19.22 -10.45
N THR A 91 3.66 -18.80 -11.71
CA THR A 91 4.15 -17.46 -12.08
C THR A 91 3.29 -16.36 -11.45
N MET A 92 3.94 -15.37 -10.83
CA MET A 92 3.33 -14.22 -10.15
C MET A 92 2.48 -14.49 -8.89
N ARG A 93 2.39 -15.73 -8.39
CA ARG A 93 1.81 -15.98 -7.04
C ARG A 93 2.72 -15.46 -5.92
N ILE A 94 2.24 -15.29 -4.69
CA ILE A 94 2.93 -14.58 -3.60
C ILE A 94 4.08 -15.39 -2.98
N PHE A 95 4.01 -16.72 -3.01
CA PHE A 95 5.04 -17.60 -2.43
C PHE A 95 5.70 -18.53 -3.44
N SER A 96 5.13 -18.71 -4.60
CA SER A 96 5.58 -19.66 -5.63
C SER A 96 7.05 -19.57 -6.07
N THR A 97 7.58 -18.36 -6.30
CA THR A 97 8.96 -18.15 -6.77
C THR A 97 9.97 -17.98 -5.63
N THR A 98 9.54 -18.15 -4.37
CA THR A 98 10.46 -18.05 -3.23
C THR A 98 11.04 -19.41 -2.86
N LYS A 99 12.29 -19.41 -2.40
CA LYS A 99 12.96 -20.59 -1.83
C LYS A 99 12.76 -20.70 -0.31
N LEU A 100 11.90 -19.86 0.25
CA LEU A 100 11.62 -19.87 1.68
C LEU A 100 10.80 -21.09 2.06
N ASP A 101 11.19 -21.71 3.16
CA ASP A 101 10.43 -22.80 3.77
C ASP A 101 9.08 -22.30 4.30
N ARG A 102 8.22 -23.23 4.75
CA ARG A 102 6.92 -22.87 5.32
C ARG A 102 7.08 -22.00 6.57
N SER A 103 8.05 -22.32 7.43
CA SER A 103 8.28 -21.62 8.68
C SER A 103 8.62 -20.14 8.47
N ALA A 104 9.54 -19.80 7.56
CA ALA A 104 9.87 -18.43 7.22
C ALA A 104 8.70 -17.66 6.62
N ARG A 105 7.84 -18.31 5.82
CA ARG A 105 6.61 -17.69 5.29
C ARG A 105 5.61 -17.35 6.40
N MET A 106 5.44 -18.23 7.37
CA MET A 106 4.61 -17.96 8.55
C MET A 106 5.19 -16.83 9.41
N ARG A 107 6.51 -16.77 9.58
CA ARG A 107 7.17 -15.64 10.26
C ARG A 107 6.97 -14.32 9.49
N PHE A 108 6.95 -14.35 8.16
CA PHE A 108 6.62 -13.17 7.35
C PHE A 108 5.18 -12.69 7.58
N ALA A 109 4.22 -13.60 7.75
CA ALA A 109 2.85 -13.25 8.11
C ALA A 109 2.79 -12.51 9.45
N GLU A 110 3.51 -13.01 10.46
CA GLU A 110 3.61 -12.36 11.76
C GLU A 110 4.24 -10.97 11.65
N CYS A 111 5.36 -10.85 10.93
CA CYS A 111 6.00 -9.55 10.68
C CYS A 111 5.05 -8.53 10.04
N HIS A 112 4.11 -9.00 9.22
CA HIS A 112 3.12 -8.18 8.55
C HIS A 112 1.98 -7.74 9.47
N VAL A 113 1.50 -8.61 10.35
CA VAL A 113 0.49 -8.25 11.36
C VAL A 113 1.08 -7.33 12.43
N ASP A 114 2.32 -7.59 12.85
CA ASP A 114 3.04 -6.80 13.85
C ASP A 114 3.59 -5.47 13.29
N MET A 115 3.45 -5.25 11.97
CA MET A 115 3.90 -4.05 11.29
C MET A 115 5.37 -3.73 11.55
N LEU A 116 6.21 -4.77 11.52
CA LEU A 116 7.63 -4.65 11.84
C LEU A 116 8.39 -3.89 10.74
N PRO A 117 9.44 -3.14 11.06
CA PRO A 117 10.40 -2.63 10.10
C PRO A 117 11.06 -3.74 9.27
N LEU A 118 11.54 -3.39 8.07
CA LEU A 118 12.12 -4.38 7.13
C LEU A 118 13.35 -5.12 7.69
N ARG A 119 14.16 -4.46 8.55
CA ARG A 119 15.36 -5.07 9.13
C ARG A 119 14.99 -6.12 10.16
N GLU A 120 14.06 -5.79 11.05
CA GLU A 120 13.50 -6.74 12.02
C GLU A 120 12.79 -7.90 11.32
N SER A 121 12.02 -7.63 10.25
CA SER A 121 11.43 -8.71 9.46
C SER A 121 12.48 -9.62 8.82
N ALA A 122 13.59 -9.05 8.34
CA ALA A 122 14.68 -9.81 7.73
C ALA A 122 15.36 -10.73 8.75
N GLU A 123 15.65 -10.20 9.93
CA GLU A 123 16.22 -10.93 11.07
C GLU A 123 15.28 -12.03 11.56
N LYS A 124 14.03 -11.69 11.91
CA LYS A 124 13.02 -12.66 12.37
C LYS A 124 12.79 -13.78 11.34
N CYS A 125 12.86 -13.48 10.05
CA CYS A 125 12.68 -14.49 9.01
C CYS A 125 13.96 -15.25 8.63
N GLY A 126 15.14 -14.81 9.07
CA GLY A 126 16.43 -15.41 8.70
C GLY A 126 16.81 -15.17 7.23
N VAL A 127 16.51 -13.98 6.69
CA VAL A 127 16.73 -13.66 5.27
C VAL A 127 17.47 -12.35 5.09
N CYS A 128 18.04 -12.13 3.91
CA CYS A 128 18.62 -10.83 3.58
C CYS A 128 17.54 -9.75 3.38
N LEU A 129 17.92 -8.48 3.59
CA LEU A 129 17.01 -7.33 3.48
C LEU A 129 16.31 -7.23 2.12
N LYS A 130 16.97 -7.65 1.04
CA LYS A 130 16.39 -7.70 -0.32
C LYS A 130 15.20 -8.66 -0.37
N THR A 131 15.34 -9.85 0.20
CA THR A 131 14.28 -10.85 0.25
C THR A 131 13.12 -10.36 1.11
N ALA A 132 13.41 -9.78 2.28
CA ALA A 132 12.36 -9.22 3.15
C ALA A 132 11.59 -8.07 2.48
N PHE A 133 12.29 -7.18 1.77
CA PHE A 133 11.66 -6.13 0.97
C PHE A 133 10.73 -6.70 -0.08
N PHE A 134 11.23 -7.66 -0.88
CA PHE A 134 10.46 -8.20 -1.98
C PHE A 134 9.25 -9.00 -1.50
N MET A 135 9.40 -9.84 -0.47
CA MET A 135 8.31 -10.60 0.12
C MET A 135 7.22 -9.68 0.69
N ARG A 136 7.59 -8.62 1.41
CA ARG A 136 6.63 -7.62 1.87
C ARG A 136 5.85 -7.05 0.71
N HIS A 137 6.55 -6.55 -0.31
CA HIS A 137 5.91 -5.86 -1.41
C HIS A 137 5.01 -6.74 -2.27
N ARG A 138 5.33 -8.04 -2.42
CA ARG A 138 4.42 -9.02 -3.05
C ARG A 138 3.09 -9.12 -2.32
N LEU A 139 3.13 -9.20 -0.98
CA LEU A 139 1.92 -9.24 -0.17
C LEU A 139 1.13 -7.92 -0.26
N LEU A 140 1.82 -6.78 -0.22
CA LEU A 140 1.17 -5.47 -0.35
C LEU A 140 0.47 -5.27 -1.69
N GLU A 141 1.07 -5.73 -2.80
CA GLU A 141 0.43 -5.67 -4.12
C GLU A 141 -0.81 -6.56 -4.19
N ALA A 142 -0.72 -7.79 -3.66
CA ALA A 142 -1.87 -8.69 -3.61
C ALA A 142 -3.02 -8.09 -2.78
N MET A 143 -2.71 -7.45 -1.65
CA MET A 143 -3.68 -6.75 -0.83
C MET A 143 -4.32 -5.57 -1.56
N ALA A 144 -3.52 -4.70 -2.18
CA ALA A 144 -4.01 -3.51 -2.87
C ALA A 144 -5.08 -3.84 -3.92
N LYS A 145 -4.88 -4.93 -4.68
CA LYS A 145 -5.81 -5.39 -5.74
C LYS A 145 -7.16 -5.89 -5.25
N ARG A 146 -7.26 -6.27 -3.98
CA ARG A 146 -8.44 -6.93 -3.40
C ARG A 146 -9.02 -6.12 -2.25
N MET A 147 -8.63 -4.85 -2.12
CA MET A 147 -9.25 -3.94 -1.18
C MET A 147 -10.71 -3.70 -1.59
N PRO A 148 -11.65 -3.70 -0.64
CA PRO A 148 -13.03 -3.31 -0.92
C PRO A 148 -13.09 -1.91 -1.52
N ALA A 149 -13.95 -1.76 -2.53
CA ALA A 149 -14.27 -0.45 -3.08
C ALA A 149 -14.92 0.42 -2.00
N PHE A 150 -14.61 1.71 -2.03
CA PHE A 150 -15.27 2.69 -1.18
C PHE A 150 -16.42 3.31 -1.97
N ARG A 151 -17.62 3.34 -1.38
CA ARG A 151 -18.78 4.03 -1.94
C ARG A 151 -19.59 4.69 -0.84
N VAL A 152 -20.21 5.80 -1.20
CA VAL A 152 -21.19 6.53 -0.41
C VAL A 152 -22.48 6.53 -1.21
N GLU A 153 -23.48 5.82 -0.71
CA GLU A 153 -24.80 5.73 -1.35
C GLU A 153 -25.59 7.03 -1.17
N ALA A 154 -26.67 7.21 -1.93
CA ALA A 154 -27.56 8.36 -1.79
C ALA A 154 -28.13 8.44 -0.36
N GLY A 155 -28.05 9.62 0.26
CA GLY A 155 -28.42 9.83 1.67
C GLY A 155 -27.40 9.29 2.70
N GLY A 156 -26.34 8.60 2.26
CA GLY A 156 -25.24 8.17 3.11
C GLY A 156 -24.23 9.30 3.39
N GLY A 157 -23.63 9.28 4.57
CA GLY A 157 -22.63 10.26 5.00
C GLY A 157 -21.18 9.81 4.79
N ALA A 158 -20.31 10.78 4.49
CA ALA A 158 -18.86 10.60 4.57
C ALA A 158 -18.12 11.90 4.93
N GLU A 159 -16.96 11.73 5.58
CA GLU A 159 -15.99 12.80 5.83
C GLU A 159 -14.84 12.70 4.84
N LEU A 160 -14.47 13.80 4.18
CA LEU A 160 -13.34 13.88 3.26
C LEU A 160 -12.35 14.95 3.74
N ASP A 161 -11.06 14.64 3.62
CA ASP A 161 -9.95 15.57 3.92
C ASP A 161 -8.64 15.07 3.29
N GLU A 162 -7.66 15.96 3.16
CA GLU A 162 -6.34 15.68 2.60
C GLU A 162 -5.30 15.42 3.70
N CYS A 163 -4.59 14.30 3.57
CA CYS A 163 -3.42 14.01 4.39
C CYS A 163 -2.13 14.23 3.61
N PHE A 164 -1.21 15.01 4.17
CA PHE A 164 0.06 15.34 3.53
C PHE A 164 1.24 14.51 4.07
N PHE A 165 1.91 13.78 3.20
CA PHE A 165 3.14 13.06 3.52
C PHE A 165 4.36 13.75 2.91
N ARG A 166 5.43 13.93 3.69
CA ARG A 166 6.69 14.45 3.15
C ARG A 166 7.22 13.54 2.04
N GLU A 167 7.64 14.14 0.93
CA GLU A 167 8.29 13.40 -0.13
C GLU A 167 9.63 12.81 0.33
N ARG A 168 9.76 11.50 0.15
CA ARG A 168 10.87 10.71 0.68
C ARG A 168 11.52 9.87 -0.40
N PHE A 169 12.81 10.11 -0.58
CA PHE A 169 13.69 9.36 -1.49
C PHE A 169 14.42 8.24 -0.76
N LYS A 170 13.70 7.44 0.06
CA LYS A 170 14.30 6.35 0.84
C LYS A 170 14.78 5.23 -0.10
N GLY A 171 15.96 4.69 0.17
CA GLY A 171 16.61 3.65 -0.65
C GLY A 171 18.14 3.78 -0.61
N ASN A 172 18.84 2.89 -1.31
CA ASN A 172 20.29 3.00 -1.45
C ASN A 172 20.63 4.11 -2.46
N ARG A 173 21.24 5.20 -1.97
CA ARG A 173 21.55 6.40 -2.75
C ARG A 173 22.88 6.33 -3.49
N SER A 174 23.83 5.50 -3.02
CA SER A 174 25.10 5.33 -3.73
C SER A 174 24.96 4.50 -5.01
N ARG A 175 23.80 3.84 -5.18
CA ARG A 175 23.45 3.03 -6.35
C ARG A 175 22.20 3.55 -7.07
N SER A 176 21.73 4.76 -6.75
CA SER A 176 20.63 5.38 -7.50
C SER A 176 21.19 6.20 -8.66
N GLU A 177 20.57 6.06 -9.83
CA GLU A 177 20.91 6.86 -11.02
C GLU A 177 20.78 8.36 -10.77
N SER A 178 19.82 8.75 -9.93
CA SER A 178 19.60 10.14 -9.52
C SER A 178 20.16 10.41 -8.11
N GLY A 179 20.79 11.57 -7.93
CA GLY A 179 21.17 12.12 -6.61
C GLY A 179 19.97 12.55 -5.76
N MET A 180 20.21 13.24 -4.64
CA MET A 180 19.12 13.90 -3.89
C MET A 180 18.79 15.24 -4.54
N PRO A 181 17.57 15.42 -5.12
CA PRO A 181 17.22 16.62 -5.89
C PRO A 181 16.94 17.86 -5.02
N ARG A 182 17.12 17.75 -3.70
CA ARG A 182 16.89 18.83 -2.73
C ARG A 182 17.95 18.87 -1.64
N LYS A 183 18.05 20.02 -0.97
CA LYS A 183 18.94 20.18 0.19
C LYS A 183 18.53 19.27 1.36
N PRO A 184 19.48 18.78 2.18
CA PRO A 184 19.17 18.16 3.47
C PRO A 184 18.42 19.16 4.34
N ARG A 185 17.42 18.70 5.10
CA ARG A 185 16.70 19.53 6.06
C ARG A 185 17.25 19.31 7.46
N THR A 186 17.54 20.40 8.18
CA THR A 186 17.70 20.36 9.64
C THR A 186 16.32 20.28 10.30
N ARG A 187 16.26 19.86 11.58
CA ARG A 187 14.98 19.72 12.31
C ARG A 187 14.18 21.03 12.41
N SER A 188 14.82 22.19 12.29
CA SER A 188 14.25 23.53 12.43
C SER A 188 13.67 24.13 11.14
N GLN A 189 13.94 23.55 9.97
CA GLN A 189 13.43 24.12 8.70
C GLN A 189 12.04 23.59 8.35
N GLY A 190 11.10 24.51 8.13
CA GLY A 190 9.76 24.22 7.62
C GLY A 190 9.83 23.40 6.33
N THR A 191 8.84 22.55 6.07
CA THR A 191 8.73 21.78 4.82
C THR A 191 7.93 22.57 3.80
N ASP A 192 8.51 22.84 2.63
CA ASP A 192 7.80 23.42 1.49
C ASP A 192 6.53 22.60 1.20
N GLY A 193 5.41 23.29 0.94
CA GLY A 193 4.14 22.67 0.60
C GLY A 193 4.27 21.74 -0.59
N HIS A 194 5.03 22.14 -1.62
CA HIS A 194 5.22 21.31 -2.81
C HIS A 194 6.05 20.05 -2.54
N GLU A 195 6.89 20.04 -1.51
CA GLU A 195 7.60 18.82 -1.09
C GLU A 195 6.74 17.84 -0.27
N LYS A 196 5.43 18.07 -0.22
CA LYS A 196 4.46 17.16 0.38
C LYS A 196 3.62 16.51 -0.72
N ILE A 197 3.41 15.21 -0.57
CA ILE A 197 2.51 14.40 -1.37
C ILE A 197 1.13 14.50 -0.73
N CYS A 198 0.17 14.96 -1.53
CA CYS A 198 -1.23 15.01 -1.15
C CYS A 198 -1.83 13.62 -1.30
N VAL A 199 -2.44 13.12 -0.22
CA VAL A 199 -3.25 11.91 -0.22
C VAL A 199 -4.66 12.33 0.15
N LEU A 200 -5.57 12.29 -0.82
CA LEU A 200 -6.99 12.48 -0.56
C LEU A 200 -7.51 11.27 0.21
N THR A 201 -8.24 11.51 1.28
CA THR A 201 -8.78 10.45 2.13
C THR A 201 -10.24 10.70 2.42
N GLY A 202 -10.95 9.62 2.70
CA GLY A 202 -12.30 9.72 3.23
C GLY A 202 -12.72 8.51 4.03
N ILE A 203 -13.72 8.72 4.87
CA ILE A 203 -14.35 7.71 5.71
C ILE A 203 -15.87 7.86 5.63
N ASN A 204 -16.58 6.78 5.33
CA ASN A 204 -18.04 6.78 5.27
C ASN A 204 -18.65 6.38 6.63
N ASP A 205 -19.98 6.45 6.73
CA ASP A 205 -20.69 6.06 7.96
C ASP A 205 -20.58 4.57 8.32
N ALA A 206 -20.35 3.70 7.33
CA ALA A 206 -20.00 2.31 7.57
C ALA A 206 -18.56 2.12 8.10
N GLY A 207 -17.76 3.19 8.09
CA GLY A 207 -16.37 3.21 8.53
C GLY A 207 -15.36 2.64 7.52
N ASP A 208 -15.81 2.39 6.29
CA ASP A 208 -14.93 2.08 5.17
C ASP A 208 -14.12 3.32 4.81
N ILE A 209 -12.90 3.09 4.33
CA ILE A 209 -11.97 4.17 3.99
C ILE A 209 -11.43 4.03 2.57
N PHE A 210 -11.03 5.17 2.01
CA PHE A 210 -10.20 5.22 0.83
C PHE A 210 -9.01 6.17 1.02
N TYR A 211 -8.01 5.98 0.17
CA TYR A 211 -6.87 6.86 0.04
C TYR A 211 -6.53 6.96 -1.44
N GLU A 212 -6.23 8.15 -1.93
CA GLU A 212 -5.80 8.36 -3.32
C GLU A 212 -4.64 9.34 -3.34
N ILE A 213 -3.55 8.98 -4.03
CA ILE A 213 -2.40 9.86 -4.18
C ILE A 213 -2.76 10.91 -5.23
N ALA A 214 -3.16 12.10 -4.79
CA ALA A 214 -3.75 13.12 -5.65
C ALA A 214 -2.74 14.06 -6.31
N GLY A 215 -1.54 14.23 -5.72
CA GLY A 215 -0.58 15.18 -6.26
C GLY A 215 0.52 15.61 -5.29
N ARG A 216 1.09 16.79 -5.57
CA ARG A 216 2.06 17.50 -4.72
C ARG A 216 1.49 18.85 -4.30
N GLY A 217 1.73 19.27 -3.07
CA GLY A 217 1.14 20.50 -2.54
C GLY A 217 -0.35 20.33 -2.28
N GLY A 218 -1.14 21.40 -2.47
CA GLY A 218 -2.59 21.37 -2.28
C GLY A 218 -3.31 20.48 -3.30
N LEU A 219 -4.56 20.12 -2.99
CA LEU A 219 -5.41 19.36 -3.89
C LEU A 219 -5.87 20.21 -5.07
N ASP A 220 -5.80 19.64 -6.28
CA ASP A 220 -6.29 20.26 -7.50
C ASP A 220 -7.77 19.91 -7.74
N GLU A 221 -8.56 20.84 -8.29
CA GLU A 221 -9.99 20.64 -8.53
C GLU A 221 -10.28 19.53 -9.55
N ALA A 222 -9.48 19.41 -10.62
CA ALA A 222 -9.66 18.35 -11.61
C ALA A 222 -9.28 16.99 -11.03
N ALA A 223 -8.17 16.92 -10.30
CA ALA A 223 -7.76 15.69 -9.60
C ALA A 223 -8.81 15.24 -8.57
N ALA A 224 -9.33 16.18 -7.76
CA ALA A 224 -10.39 15.88 -6.79
C ALA A 224 -11.66 15.35 -7.46
N ARG A 225 -12.08 15.98 -8.57
CA ARG A 225 -13.26 15.56 -9.32
C ARG A 225 -13.10 14.14 -9.88
N GLU A 226 -11.97 13.86 -10.52
CA GLU A 226 -11.67 12.53 -11.08
C GLU A 226 -11.67 11.46 -9.98
N LEU A 227 -10.97 11.73 -8.88
CA LEU A 227 -10.82 10.76 -7.79
C LEU A 227 -12.11 10.51 -7.00
N LEU A 228 -13.05 11.45 -6.97
CA LEU A 228 -14.30 11.32 -6.20
C LEU A 228 -15.50 10.85 -7.05
N ALA A 229 -15.44 10.96 -8.38
CA ALA A 229 -16.56 10.71 -9.27
C ALA A 229 -17.17 9.31 -9.16
N ASP A 230 -16.34 8.29 -8.91
CA ASP A 230 -16.77 6.89 -8.78
C ASP A 230 -17.09 6.45 -7.34
N LYS A 231 -16.89 7.35 -6.37
CA LYS A 231 -16.99 7.08 -4.93
C LYS A 231 -18.25 7.66 -4.30
N LEU A 232 -18.80 8.73 -4.86
CA LEU A 232 -19.92 9.45 -4.29
C LEU A 232 -21.15 9.32 -5.20
N ALA A 233 -22.22 8.72 -4.69
CA ALA A 233 -23.50 8.72 -5.39
C ALA A 233 -24.15 10.12 -5.37
N VAL A 234 -24.98 10.40 -6.38
CA VAL A 234 -25.83 11.59 -6.39
C VAL A 234 -26.73 11.58 -5.14
N GLY A 235 -26.78 12.69 -4.40
CA GLY A 235 -27.51 12.79 -3.14
C GLY A 235 -26.74 12.33 -1.90
N ALA A 236 -25.44 12.01 -2.00
CA ALA A 236 -24.60 11.75 -0.83
C ALA A 236 -24.49 12.99 0.08
N ILE A 237 -24.17 12.79 1.36
CA ILE A 237 -23.97 13.85 2.35
C ILE A 237 -22.49 13.88 2.72
N ILE A 238 -21.81 14.99 2.46
CA ILE A 238 -20.35 15.06 2.59
C ILE A 238 -19.95 16.16 3.56
N SER A 239 -19.13 15.80 4.54
CA SER A 239 -18.50 16.72 5.49
C SER A 239 -17.04 16.95 5.10
N THR A 240 -16.64 18.20 4.93
CA THR A 240 -15.23 18.55 4.65
C THR A 240 -14.80 19.74 5.49
N ASP A 241 -13.50 20.06 5.43
CA ASP A 241 -13.05 21.38 5.86
C ASP A 241 -13.57 22.48 4.92
N ARG A 242 -13.22 23.74 5.19
CA ARG A 242 -13.62 24.88 4.36
C ARG A 242 -12.75 25.08 3.10
N ALA A 243 -12.00 24.07 2.65
CA ALA A 243 -11.20 24.21 1.46
C ALA A 243 -12.08 24.52 0.23
N HIS A 244 -11.58 25.44 -0.58
CA HIS A 244 -12.30 25.93 -1.76
C HIS A 244 -12.56 24.83 -2.80
N VAL A 245 -11.67 23.84 -2.89
CA VAL A 245 -11.76 22.71 -3.82
C VAL A 245 -13.08 21.96 -3.65
N TYR A 246 -13.44 21.58 -2.43
CA TYR A 246 -14.66 20.82 -2.14
C TYR A 246 -15.93 21.61 -2.45
N ARG A 247 -15.92 22.92 -2.21
CA ARG A 247 -17.07 23.81 -2.51
C ARG A 247 -17.46 23.82 -3.99
N ARG A 248 -16.51 23.57 -4.89
CA ARG A 248 -16.77 23.50 -6.34
C ARG A 248 -17.00 22.07 -6.82
N VAL A 249 -16.21 21.12 -6.32
CA VAL A 249 -16.22 19.73 -6.81
C VAL A 249 -17.47 18.99 -6.33
N LEU A 250 -17.88 19.13 -5.08
CA LEU A 250 -18.99 18.35 -4.53
C LEU A 250 -20.35 18.66 -5.20
N PRO A 251 -20.73 19.94 -5.43
CA PRO A 251 -21.94 20.24 -6.19
C PRO A 251 -21.89 19.71 -7.62
N ALA A 252 -20.73 19.78 -8.28
CA ALA A 252 -20.55 19.26 -9.63
C ALA A 252 -20.67 17.73 -9.74
N LEU A 253 -20.51 17.02 -8.62
CA LEU A 253 -20.74 15.57 -8.49
C LEU A 253 -22.17 15.21 -8.06
N GLY A 254 -23.05 16.21 -7.86
CA GLY A 254 -24.43 15.98 -7.44
C GLY A 254 -24.58 15.59 -5.96
N VAL A 255 -23.63 15.95 -5.11
CA VAL A 255 -23.73 15.77 -3.65
C VAL A 255 -24.96 16.50 -3.12
N GLY A 256 -25.80 15.81 -2.34
CA GLY A 256 -27.07 16.33 -1.85
C GLY A 256 -26.92 17.36 -0.74
N ALA A 257 -25.91 17.20 0.12
CA ALA A 257 -25.58 18.18 1.15
C ALA A 257 -24.06 18.24 1.40
N HIS A 258 -23.52 19.46 1.46
CA HIS A 258 -22.12 19.73 1.82
C HIS A 258 -22.06 20.44 3.18
N ILE A 259 -21.58 19.73 4.20
CA ILE A 259 -21.41 20.25 5.55
C ILE A 259 -19.96 20.74 5.70
N ALA A 260 -19.75 22.04 5.51
CA ALA A 260 -18.43 22.66 5.60
C ALA A 260 -18.19 23.27 6.99
N SER A 261 -17.38 22.61 7.81
CA SER A 261 -17.19 23.00 9.21
C SER A 261 -15.82 23.63 9.47
N LYS A 262 -15.74 24.53 10.47
CA LYS A 262 -14.43 24.98 10.98
C LYS A 262 -13.74 23.83 11.74
N ARG A 263 -12.42 23.92 11.86
CA ARG A 263 -11.59 22.97 12.61
C ARG A 263 -12.03 22.79 14.07
N GLU A 264 -12.68 23.79 14.64
CA GLU A 264 -13.19 23.84 16.03
C GLU A 264 -14.59 23.20 16.19
N GLU A 265 -15.31 22.98 15.09
CA GLU A 265 -16.71 22.49 15.11
C GLU A 265 -16.79 20.95 15.09
N HIS A 266 -15.65 20.24 15.20
CA HIS A 266 -15.56 18.78 15.36
C HIS A 266 -16.22 17.90 14.28
N ALA A 267 -16.74 18.46 13.19
CA ALA A 267 -17.50 17.70 12.18
C ALA A 267 -16.67 16.73 11.31
N ILE A 268 -15.34 16.84 11.34
CA ILE A 268 -14.41 15.98 10.58
C ILE A 268 -13.48 15.16 11.51
N ASN A 269 -13.96 14.80 12.70
CA ASN A 269 -13.15 14.11 13.70
C ASN A 269 -12.73 12.68 13.28
N ARG A 270 -13.55 11.97 12.49
CA ARG A 270 -13.23 10.60 12.07
C ARG A 270 -12.09 10.60 11.06
N VAL A 271 -12.12 11.49 10.07
CA VAL A 271 -11.03 11.63 9.09
C VAL A 271 -9.75 12.18 9.74
N ASN A 272 -9.84 13.08 10.72
CA ASN A 272 -8.67 13.53 11.48
C ASN A 272 -8.02 12.39 12.30
N SER A 273 -8.84 11.53 12.91
CA SER A 273 -8.37 10.33 13.61
C SER A 273 -7.71 9.34 12.63
N LEU A 274 -8.31 9.15 11.45
CA LEU A 274 -7.74 8.35 10.36
C LEU A 274 -6.35 8.86 9.98
N HIS A 275 -6.19 10.17 9.75
CA HIS A 275 -4.90 10.79 9.41
C HIS A 275 -3.84 10.58 10.49
N SER A 276 -4.21 10.75 11.76
CA SER A 276 -3.30 10.52 12.89
C SER A 276 -2.77 9.07 12.88
N GLN A 277 -3.66 8.11 12.69
CA GLN A 277 -3.32 6.70 12.62
C GLN A 277 -2.47 6.35 11.39
N MET A 278 -2.78 6.92 10.22
CA MET A 278 -1.97 6.77 9.01
C MET A 278 -0.55 7.31 9.21
N ARG A 279 -0.40 8.49 9.81
CA ARG A 279 0.90 9.09 10.11
C ARG A 279 1.70 8.24 11.09
N HIS A 280 1.06 7.73 12.14
CA HIS A 280 1.69 6.82 13.11
C HIS A 280 2.18 5.54 12.43
N PHE A 281 1.32 4.91 11.62
CA PHE A 281 1.65 3.70 10.88
C PHE A 281 2.89 3.90 9.97
N ILE A 282 2.90 4.95 9.15
CA ILE A 282 4.06 5.27 8.30
C ILE A 282 5.30 5.64 9.12
N GLY A 283 5.09 6.26 10.29
CA GLY A 283 6.11 6.62 11.27
C GLY A 283 6.93 5.43 11.77
N ARG A 284 6.30 4.25 11.93
CA ARG A 284 6.98 3.00 12.35
C ARG A 284 8.14 2.62 11.44
N PHE A 285 8.02 2.92 10.15
CA PHE A 285 9.07 2.64 9.17
C PHE A 285 10.12 3.76 9.08
N ARG A 286 10.05 4.79 9.95
CA ARG A 286 10.77 6.06 9.82
C ARG A 286 10.48 6.74 8.47
N GLY A 287 9.23 6.58 8.01
CA GLY A 287 8.80 6.94 6.67
C GLY A 287 9.18 5.91 5.61
N VAL A 288 8.46 5.98 4.50
CA VAL A 288 8.61 5.10 3.33
C VAL A 288 9.07 5.89 2.13
N SER A 289 9.56 5.21 1.09
CA SER A 289 9.88 5.87 -0.19
C SER A 289 8.57 6.27 -0.88
N THR A 290 8.48 7.46 -1.48
CA THR A 290 7.23 7.92 -2.10
C THR A 290 6.73 6.97 -3.17
N ARG A 291 7.61 6.39 -4.01
CA ARG A 291 7.30 5.33 -4.99
C ARG A 291 6.80 4.00 -4.42
N ARG A 292 6.67 3.93 -3.10
CA ARG A 292 6.14 2.78 -2.35
C ARG A 292 4.97 3.17 -1.46
N LEU A 293 4.61 4.46 -1.41
CA LEU A 293 3.62 4.97 -0.47
C LEU A 293 2.29 4.24 -0.65
N GLU A 294 1.83 4.10 -1.88
CA GLU A 294 0.61 3.38 -2.25
C GLU A 294 0.53 1.97 -1.64
N ASN A 295 1.55 1.14 -1.82
CA ASN A 295 1.59 -0.21 -1.22
C ASN A 295 1.46 -0.18 0.32
N TYR A 296 2.06 0.81 0.97
CA TYR A 296 1.95 0.94 2.44
C TYR A 296 0.60 1.50 2.87
N LEU A 297 -0.04 2.36 2.07
CA LEU A 297 -1.41 2.78 2.31
C LEU A 297 -2.39 1.60 2.16
N ALA A 298 -2.14 0.70 1.20
CA ALA A 298 -2.89 -0.55 1.06
C ALA A 298 -2.76 -1.44 2.31
N TRP A 299 -1.54 -1.55 2.84
CA TRP A 299 -1.31 -2.23 4.12
C TRP A 299 -2.13 -1.59 5.24
N PHE A 300 -2.11 -0.26 5.34
CA PHE A 300 -2.86 0.46 6.36
C PHE A 300 -4.37 0.22 6.22
N LYS A 301 -4.93 0.33 5.02
CA LYS A 301 -6.36 0.06 4.78
C LYS A 301 -6.73 -1.38 5.11
N TRP A 302 -5.88 -2.35 4.76
CA TRP A 302 -6.07 -3.74 5.18
C TRP A 302 -6.15 -3.85 6.70
N THR A 303 -5.22 -3.22 7.43
CA THR A 303 -5.23 -3.23 8.92
C THR A 303 -6.46 -2.52 9.49
N TRP A 304 -6.94 -1.47 8.83
CA TRP A 304 -8.12 -0.70 9.24
C TRP A 304 -9.40 -1.53 9.20
N CYS A 305 -9.56 -2.37 8.18
CA CYS A 305 -10.72 -3.26 8.05
C CYS A 305 -10.92 -4.17 9.27
N PHE A 306 -9.85 -4.57 9.96
CA PHE A 306 -9.94 -5.39 11.19
C PHE A 306 -10.41 -4.61 12.42
N LYS A 307 -10.36 -3.28 12.38
CA LYS A 307 -10.66 -2.40 13.53
C LYS A 307 -12.12 -1.96 13.57
N VAL A 308 -12.76 -1.80 12.41
CA VAL A 308 -14.01 -1.01 12.31
C VAL A 308 -15.28 -1.85 12.18
N ARG A 309 -15.20 -3.16 11.94
CA ARG A 309 -16.41 -4.00 11.75
C ARG A 309 -16.67 -4.99 12.90
N ARG A 310 -17.95 -5.09 13.30
CA ARG A 310 -18.49 -6.22 14.09
C ARG A 310 -18.53 -7.54 13.30
N SER A 311 -18.45 -7.48 11.96
CA SER A 311 -18.25 -8.61 11.03
C SER A 311 -16.85 -8.60 10.36
N ALA A 312 -15.84 -8.05 11.04
CA ALA A 312 -14.46 -7.98 10.55
C ALA A 312 -13.92 -9.35 10.08
N ASP A 313 -14.45 -10.43 10.63
CA ASP A 313 -14.05 -11.81 10.34
C ASP A 313 -14.41 -12.22 8.91
N GLU A 314 -15.63 -11.90 8.43
CA GLU A 314 -16.08 -12.24 7.07
C GLU A 314 -15.39 -11.39 6.01
N LEU A 315 -15.20 -10.08 6.26
CA LEU A 315 -14.52 -9.19 5.32
C LEU A 315 -13.01 -9.47 5.27
N ALA A 316 -12.39 -9.74 6.42
CA ALA A 316 -10.99 -10.14 6.46
C ALA A 316 -10.77 -11.49 5.79
N GLU A 317 -11.63 -12.47 6.06
CA GLU A 317 -11.59 -13.75 5.38
C GLU A 317 -11.84 -13.59 3.88
N LEU A 318 -12.74 -12.71 3.45
CA LEU A 318 -12.95 -12.39 2.04
C LEU A 318 -11.70 -11.76 1.40
N ILE A 319 -11.11 -10.73 2.02
CA ILE A 319 -9.90 -10.07 1.50
C ILE A 319 -8.73 -11.07 1.44
N VAL A 320 -8.62 -11.95 2.44
CA VAL A 320 -7.56 -12.97 2.53
C VAL A 320 -7.80 -14.11 1.53
N ARG A 321 -9.03 -14.62 1.38
CA ARG A 321 -9.39 -15.59 0.33
C ARG A 321 -9.15 -15.01 -1.06
N GLN A 322 -9.50 -13.74 -1.28
CA GLN A 322 -9.25 -13.05 -2.55
C GLN A 322 -7.75 -12.79 -2.81
N ALA A 323 -6.95 -12.62 -1.75
CA ALA A 323 -5.50 -12.49 -1.83
C ALA A 323 -4.78 -13.84 -2.02
N ALA A 324 -5.40 -14.98 -1.67
CA ALA A 324 -4.86 -16.33 -1.95
C ALA A 324 -4.75 -16.63 -3.45
N ARG A 325 -5.70 -16.10 -4.23
CA ARG A 325 -5.63 -16.03 -5.71
C ARG A 325 -4.92 -14.76 -6.20
N GLY A 326 -4.23 -14.06 -5.30
CA GLY A 326 -3.61 -12.77 -5.56
C GLY A 326 -2.29 -12.96 -6.29
N THR A 327 -2.16 -12.32 -7.45
CA THR A 327 -0.88 -12.19 -8.14
C THR A 327 -0.23 -10.86 -7.80
N TYR A 328 1.06 -10.87 -7.48
CA TYR A 328 1.86 -9.64 -7.52
C TYR A 328 2.14 -9.27 -8.99
N GLU A 329 2.60 -8.04 -9.26
CA GLU A 329 2.85 -7.55 -10.63
C GLU A 329 4.29 -7.17 -10.87
N LYS A 330 4.93 -6.56 -9.88
CA LYS A 330 6.27 -6.00 -10.06
C LYS A 330 7.31 -7.01 -9.63
N THR A 331 8.15 -7.43 -10.57
CA THR A 331 9.37 -8.19 -10.28
C THR A 331 10.35 -7.35 -9.46
N TRP A 332 11.32 -8.00 -8.81
CA TRP A 332 12.42 -7.30 -8.13
C TRP A 332 13.12 -6.26 -9.02
N ARG A 333 13.33 -6.58 -10.31
CA ARG A 333 13.97 -5.67 -11.27
C ARG A 333 13.12 -4.43 -11.49
N GLN A 334 11.81 -4.57 -11.69
CA GLN A 334 10.88 -3.45 -11.81
C GLN A 334 10.81 -2.62 -10.51
N TYR A 335 10.89 -3.27 -9.35
CA TYR A 335 11.02 -2.58 -8.05
C TYR A 335 12.32 -1.77 -7.92
N LYS A 336 13.38 -2.09 -8.64
CA LYS A 336 14.61 -1.27 -8.61
C LYS A 336 14.39 0.05 -9.34
N VAL A 337 13.68 0.01 -10.46
CA VAL A 337 13.53 1.13 -11.42
C VAL A 337 12.16 1.83 -11.34
N THR A 338 11.32 1.52 -10.34
CA THR A 338 10.02 2.20 -10.23
C THR A 338 10.24 3.72 -10.09
N PRO A 339 9.58 4.53 -10.94
CA PRO A 339 9.71 5.97 -10.89
C PRO A 339 9.13 6.54 -9.59
N TYR A 340 9.61 7.72 -9.21
CA TYR A 340 8.94 8.50 -8.17
C TYR A 340 7.71 9.18 -8.79
N PRO A 341 6.53 9.09 -8.16
CA PRO A 341 5.37 9.82 -8.65
C PRO A 341 5.64 11.32 -8.55
N PHE A 342 5.12 12.08 -9.53
CA PHE A 342 5.24 13.53 -9.62
C PHE A 342 6.68 14.06 -9.67
N TYR A 343 7.61 13.25 -10.18
CA TYR A 343 9.03 13.63 -10.28
C TYR A 343 9.28 14.74 -11.29
N GLU A 344 8.33 15.04 -12.18
CA GLU A 344 8.41 16.17 -13.13
C GLU A 344 8.61 17.51 -12.42
N TYR A 345 8.18 17.65 -11.17
CA TYR A 345 8.49 18.84 -10.38
C TYR A 345 10.00 19.05 -10.24
N TRP A 346 10.76 18.02 -9.91
CA TRP A 346 12.20 18.14 -9.72
C TRP A 346 12.92 18.42 -11.03
N ILE A 347 12.40 17.87 -12.14
CA ILE A 347 12.84 18.18 -13.50
C ILE A 347 12.65 19.68 -13.79
N LYS A 348 11.49 20.26 -13.43
CA LYS A 348 11.24 21.70 -13.57
C LYS A 348 12.14 22.53 -12.66
N GLN A 349 12.34 22.13 -11.41
CA GLN A 349 13.21 22.83 -10.46
C GLN A 349 14.68 22.84 -10.90
N ALA A 350 15.16 21.80 -11.59
CA ALA A 350 16.52 21.74 -12.13
C ALA A 350 16.86 22.86 -13.13
N LYS A 351 15.86 23.58 -13.67
CA LYS A 351 16.09 24.80 -14.44
C LYS A 351 16.76 25.90 -13.60
N TRP A 352 16.44 25.97 -12.31
CA TRP A 352 16.87 27.08 -11.43
C TRP A 352 17.70 26.60 -10.21
N ASP A 353 17.57 25.33 -9.81
CA ASP A 353 18.32 24.71 -8.71
C ASP A 353 19.44 23.82 -9.26
N SER A 354 20.70 24.26 -9.08
CA SER A 354 21.89 23.52 -9.51
C SER A 354 22.04 22.16 -8.85
N ARG A 355 21.53 21.97 -7.63
CA ARG A 355 21.55 20.68 -6.95
C ARG A 355 20.54 19.72 -7.57
N ALA A 356 19.33 20.19 -7.87
CA ALA A 356 18.34 19.40 -8.59
C ALA A 356 18.89 19.02 -9.98
N ARG A 357 19.51 19.97 -10.67
CA ARG A 357 20.17 19.74 -11.98
C ARG A 357 21.25 18.67 -11.90
N ARG A 358 22.18 18.79 -10.94
CA ARG A 358 23.25 17.81 -10.72
C ARG A 358 22.71 16.45 -10.33
N ALA A 359 21.67 16.41 -9.49
CA ALA A 359 21.06 15.16 -9.06
C ALA A 359 20.35 14.42 -10.21
N ILE A 360 19.76 15.14 -11.17
CA ILE A 360 18.97 14.54 -12.26
C ILE A 360 19.83 14.25 -13.49
N TYR A 361 20.68 15.20 -13.88
CA TYR A 361 21.43 15.14 -15.15
C TYR A 361 22.91 14.83 -14.97
N GLY A 362 23.43 14.80 -13.73
CA GLY A 362 24.86 14.60 -13.47
C GLY A 362 25.76 15.78 -13.86
N VAL A 363 25.18 16.90 -14.32
CA VAL A 363 25.92 18.09 -14.75
C VAL A 363 26.07 19.05 -13.57
N ALA A 364 27.29 19.55 -13.34
CA ALA A 364 27.67 20.36 -12.18
C ALA A 364 26.93 21.70 -12.09
#